data_AF-A0A7J6R9V8-F1
#
_entry.id   AF-A0A7J6R9V8-F1
#
_cell.length_a   1.000
_cell.length_b   1.000
_cell.length_c   1.000
_cell.angle_alpha   90.00
_cell.angle_beta   90.00
_cell.angle_gamma   90.00
#
_symmetry.space_group_name_H-M   'P 1'
#
loop_
_entity.id
_entity.type
_entity.pdbx_description
1 polymer ?
#
loop_
_entity_poly.entity_id
_entity_poly.type
_entity_poly.pdbx_seq_one_letter_code
_entity_poly.pdbx_strand_id
1 'polypeptide(L)'
;FYNPSLAQLVQQMISSRILMVILPTAWAGRSYLDLFQHLILDRNLLAIGLFRTTEAASVRPTSAGAASTGTETRPNTSSSQESQYRSHSYVYTAPTAMTLLVETDQILCVCVPTSDDAEIEDLFETDEAALDMAI
;
A
#
# COMPACT_ATOMS: atom_id res chain seq x y z
N PHE A 1 -24.36 -3.42 26.52
CA PHE A 1 -23.98 -2.72 25.28
C PHE A 1 -22.99 -1.61 25.65
N TYR A 2 -21.76 -1.64 25.12
CA TYR A 2 -20.67 -0.75 25.58
C TYR A 2 -20.65 0.62 24.88
N ASN A 3 -21.02 0.70 23.60
CA ASN A 3 -21.13 1.98 22.88
C ASN A 3 -22.24 1.93 21.80
N PRO A 4 -23.41 2.53 22.04
CA PRO A 4 -24.52 2.53 21.07
C PRO A 4 -24.22 3.37 19.81
N SER A 5 -23.32 4.36 19.90
CA SER A 5 -22.95 5.20 18.75
C SER A 5 -22.01 4.52 17.76
N LEU A 6 -21.35 3.41 18.15
CA LEU A 6 -20.42 2.68 17.28
C LEU A 6 -21.14 2.12 16.04
N ALA A 7 -22.34 1.58 16.22
CA ALA A 7 -23.11 1.03 15.11
C ALA A 7 -23.46 2.11 14.07
N GLN A 8 -23.84 3.30 14.55
CA GLN A 8 -24.11 4.46 13.70
C GLN A 8 -22.83 4.92 12.99
N LEU A 9 -21.71 4.98 13.71
CA LEU A 9 -20.41 5.35 13.13
C LEU A 9 -20.01 4.39 12.00
N VAL A 10 -20.08 3.08 12.22
CA VAL A 10 -19.75 2.07 11.21
C VAL A 10 -20.67 2.20 9.99
N GLN A 11 -21.96 2.42 10.20
CA GLN A 11 -22.91 2.65 9.10
C GLN A 11 -22.56 3.88 8.26
N GLN A 12 -22.16 4.98 8.92
CA GLN A 12 -21.71 6.19 8.22
C GLN A 12 -20.37 5.97 7.51
N MET A 13 -19.42 5.26 8.12
CA MET A 13 -18.14 4.92 7.48
C MET A 13 -18.31 4.07 6.23
N ILE A 14 -19.20 3.07 6.24
CA ILE A 14 -19.50 2.26 5.04
C ILE A 14 -20.09 3.12 3.92
N SER A 15 -20.85 4.16 4.26
CA SER A 15 -21.47 5.08 3.30
C SER A 15 -20.53 6.21 2.87
N SER A 16 -19.37 6.36 3.52
CA SER A 16 -18.40 7.42 3.24
C SER A 16 -17.52 7.10 2.04
N ARG A 17 -16.91 8.14 1.45
CA ARG A 17 -15.96 7.98 0.34
C ARG A 17 -14.58 7.65 0.89
N ILE A 18 -14.18 6.39 0.72
CA ILE A 18 -12.83 5.92 1.02
C ILE A 18 -12.02 5.89 -0.28
N LEU A 19 -10.88 6.57 -0.29
CA LEU A 19 -9.93 6.56 -1.39
C LEU A 19 -8.69 5.76 -1.03
N MET A 20 -8.11 5.11 -2.03
CA MET A 20 -6.80 4.47 -1.93
C MET A 20 -5.83 5.29 -2.76
N VAL A 21 -4.87 5.94 -2.09
CA VAL A 21 -3.93 6.87 -2.72
C VAL A 21 -2.58 6.20 -2.87
N ILE A 22 -2.01 6.22 -4.07
CA ILE A 22 -0.66 5.73 -4.32
C ILE A 22 0.33 6.70 -3.69
N LEU A 23 1.31 6.18 -2.94
CA LEU A 23 2.32 7.02 -2.32
C LEU A 23 3.30 7.56 -3.38
N PRO A 24 3.49 8.89 -3.49
CA PRO A 24 4.51 9.43 -4.38
C PRO A 24 5.91 9.03 -3.89
N THR A 25 6.83 8.78 -4.83
CA THR A 25 8.21 8.34 -4.52
C THR A 25 8.98 9.30 -3.62
N ALA A 26 8.66 10.60 -3.64
CA ALA A 26 9.25 11.61 -2.77
C ALA A 26 8.98 11.40 -1.26
N TRP A 27 7.97 10.59 -0.93
CA TRP A 27 7.60 10.25 0.45
C TRP A 27 8.19 8.92 0.93
N ALA A 28 8.82 8.15 0.05
CA ALA A 28 9.49 6.92 0.44
C ALA A 28 10.61 7.21 1.45
N GLY A 29 10.66 6.40 2.51
CA GLY A 29 11.61 6.58 3.62
C GLY A 29 11.28 7.72 4.59
N ARG A 30 10.23 8.52 4.35
CA ARG A 30 9.75 9.51 5.34
C ARG A 30 8.88 8.86 6.42
N SER A 31 8.66 9.59 7.50
CA SER A 31 7.79 9.15 8.59
C SER A 31 6.31 9.23 8.20
N TYR A 32 5.51 8.28 8.68
CA TYR A 32 4.06 8.32 8.51
C TYR A 32 3.44 9.57 9.11
N LEU A 33 4.01 10.12 10.20
CA LEU A 33 3.51 11.35 10.83
C LEU A 33 3.56 12.54 9.88
N ASP A 34 4.67 12.72 9.16
CA ASP A 34 4.83 13.86 8.23
C ASP A 34 3.81 13.78 7.10
N LEU A 35 3.61 12.57 6.56
CA LEU A 35 2.59 12.31 5.55
C LEU A 35 1.18 12.56 6.10
N PHE A 36 0.88 12.05 7.30
CA PHE A 36 -0.43 12.23 7.94
C PHE A 36 -0.75 13.72 8.12
N GLN A 37 0.22 14.51 8.57
CA GLN A 37 0.07 15.97 8.71
C GLN A 37 -0.17 16.65 7.37
N HIS A 38 0.58 16.29 6.33
CA HIS A 38 0.38 16.83 4.98
C HIS A 38 -1.02 16.51 4.44
N LEU A 39 -1.47 15.25 4.57
CA LEU A 39 -2.78 14.82 4.08
C LEU A 39 -3.93 15.54 4.78
N ILE A 40 -3.86 15.70 6.10
CA ILE A 40 -4.94 16.34 6.85
C ILE A 40 -4.96 17.86 6.66
N LEU A 41 -3.80 18.52 6.62
CA LEU A 41 -3.70 19.98 6.54
C LEU A 41 -3.87 20.51 5.11
N ASP A 42 -3.24 19.85 4.13
CA ASP A 42 -3.17 20.39 2.77
C ASP A 42 -4.22 19.76 1.85
N ARG A 43 -4.68 18.53 2.16
CA ARG A 43 -5.58 17.77 1.29
C ARG A 43 -6.94 17.45 1.90
N ASN A 44 -7.19 17.78 3.17
CA ASN A 44 -8.41 17.40 3.91
C ASN A 44 -8.71 15.88 3.85
N LEU A 45 -7.65 15.06 3.79
CA LEU A 45 -7.74 13.61 3.75
C LEU A 45 -7.35 13.03 5.10
N LEU A 46 -8.21 12.17 5.65
CA LEU A 46 -7.92 11.45 6.88
C LEU A 46 -7.37 10.07 6.55
N ALA A 47 -6.06 9.86 6.72
CA ALA A 47 -5.45 8.54 6.54
C ALA A 47 -5.82 7.59 7.70
N ILE A 48 -6.41 6.44 7.39
CA ILE A 48 -6.83 5.41 8.36
C ILE A 48 -5.79 4.28 8.46
N GLY A 49 -5.09 4.00 7.37
CA GLY A 49 -4.14 2.90 7.32
C GLY A 49 -3.31 2.88 6.04
N LEU A 50 -2.31 2.00 6.05
CA LEU A 50 -1.44 1.73 4.92
C LEU A 50 -1.80 0.37 4.33
N PHE A 51 -1.98 0.31 3.04
CA PHE A 51 -2.05 -0.92 2.27
C PHE A 51 -0.67 -1.19 1.68
N ARG A 52 -0.01 -2.24 2.16
CA ARG A 52 1.36 -2.59 1.78
C ARG A 52 1.36 -3.90 1.03
N THR A 53 2.00 -3.91 -0.14
CA THR A 53 2.29 -5.13 -0.89
C THR A 53 3.74 -5.52 -0.68
N THR A 54 3.95 -6.76 -0.26
CA THR A 54 5.27 -7.38 -0.13
C THR A 54 5.40 -8.50 -1.14
N GLU A 55 6.48 -8.49 -1.91
CA GLU A 55 6.88 -9.66 -2.68
C GLU A 55 7.44 -10.70 -1.73
N ALA A 56 6.83 -11.88 -1.68
CA ALA A 56 7.47 -13.00 -1.02
C ALA A 56 8.70 -13.37 -1.84
N ALA A 57 9.89 -13.05 -1.33
CA ALA A 57 11.10 -13.71 -1.78
C ALA A 57 10.84 -15.21 -1.65
N SER A 58 10.79 -15.91 -2.78
CA SER A 58 10.67 -17.36 -2.82
C SER A 58 11.85 -17.95 -2.06
N VAL A 59 11.65 -18.22 -0.76
CA VAL A 59 12.58 -19.00 0.03
C VAL A 59 12.49 -20.39 -0.55
N ARG A 60 13.36 -20.67 -1.52
CA ARG A 60 13.68 -22.06 -1.86
C ARG A 60 14.02 -22.73 -0.52
N PRO A 61 13.30 -23.77 -0.09
CA PRO A 61 13.75 -24.53 1.05
C PRO A 61 15.12 -25.07 0.68
N THR A 62 16.18 -24.47 1.22
CA THR A 62 17.50 -25.05 1.17
C THR A 62 17.40 -26.34 1.96
N SER A 63 17.29 -27.46 1.26
CA SER A 63 17.40 -28.80 1.80
C SER A 63 18.83 -29.02 2.30
N ALA A 64 19.21 -28.31 3.36
CA ALA A 64 20.44 -28.51 4.11
C ALA A 64 20.14 -29.54 5.20
N GLY A 65 20.05 -30.81 4.81
CA GLY A 65 19.74 -31.90 5.73
C GLY A 65 19.33 -33.21 5.06
N ALA A 66 20.09 -33.68 4.07
CA ALA A 66 20.00 -35.08 3.63
C ALA A 66 21.38 -35.54 3.14
N ALA A 67 22.19 -36.02 4.07
CA ALA A 67 23.29 -36.91 3.74
C ALA A 67 22.71 -38.28 3.36
N SER A 68 23.04 -38.79 2.17
CA SER A 68 23.52 -40.16 1.90
C SER A 68 23.12 -40.69 0.50
N THR A 69 24.15 -40.98 -0.31
CA THR A 69 24.29 -42.17 -1.16
C THR A 69 23.39 -42.36 -2.40
N GLY A 70 24.02 -42.43 -3.59
CA GLY A 70 23.55 -43.29 -4.70
C GLY A 70 23.26 -42.63 -6.06
N THR A 71 24.22 -42.77 -6.98
CA THR A 71 24.13 -42.99 -8.45
C THR A 71 22.85 -42.68 -9.25
N GLU A 72 23.08 -41.92 -10.35
CA GLU A 72 22.44 -41.97 -11.69
C GLU A 72 20.92 -41.76 -11.85
N THR A 73 20.53 -40.69 -12.54
CA THR A 73 20.08 -40.69 -13.97
C THR A 73 19.32 -39.39 -14.27
N ARG A 74 19.67 -38.73 -15.37
CA ARG A 74 19.04 -37.52 -15.93
C ARG A 74 17.62 -37.87 -16.46
N PRO A 75 16.66 -36.94 -16.46
CA PRO A 75 16.46 -36.24 -17.72
C PRO A 75 16.27 -34.73 -17.55
N ASN A 76 16.65 -34.02 -18.62
CA ASN A 76 16.29 -32.64 -18.86
C ASN A 76 14.76 -32.49 -18.84
N THR A 77 14.25 -31.79 -17.86
CA THR A 77 13.00 -31.03 -17.97
C THR A 77 13.37 -29.59 -17.74
N SER A 78 13.57 -28.85 -18.83
CA SER A 78 13.46 -27.39 -18.82
C SER A 78 11.99 -27.03 -18.63
N SER A 79 11.44 -27.33 -17.45
CA SER A 79 10.33 -26.54 -16.95
C SER A 79 10.96 -25.24 -16.49
N SER A 80 10.72 -24.20 -17.28
CA SER A 80 10.80 -22.82 -16.84
C SER A 80 9.95 -22.72 -15.57
N GLN A 81 10.57 -22.97 -14.41
CA GLN A 81 10.01 -22.59 -13.12
C GLN A 81 10.09 -21.07 -13.10
N GLU A 82 9.13 -20.43 -13.77
CA GLU A 82 8.64 -19.12 -13.39
C GLU A 82 8.41 -19.22 -11.89
N SER A 83 9.33 -18.64 -11.14
CA SER A 83 9.17 -18.46 -9.71
C SER A 83 7.95 -17.55 -9.60
N GLN A 84 6.78 -18.13 -9.33
CA GLN A 84 5.58 -17.37 -9.02
C GLN A 84 5.89 -16.60 -7.74
N TYR A 85 6.38 -15.38 -7.90
CA TYR A 85 6.48 -14.40 -6.83
C TYR A 85 5.05 -14.15 -6.36
N ARG A 86 4.66 -14.82 -5.27
CA ARG A 86 3.37 -14.56 -4.65
C ARG A 86 3.49 -13.24 -3.92
N SER A 87 2.91 -12.22 -4.49
CA SER A 87 2.72 -10.94 -3.80
C SER A 87 1.68 -11.12 -2.71
N HIS A 88 2.02 -10.75 -1.48
CA HIS A 88 1.07 -10.70 -0.38
C HIS A 88 0.80 -9.25 -0.04
N SER A 89 -0.47 -8.89 0.09
CA SER A 89 -0.89 -7.56 0.50
C SER A 89 -1.55 -7.60 1.87
N TYR A 90 -1.24 -6.61 2.71
CA TYR A 90 -1.84 -6.46 4.03
C TYR A 90 -2.20 -5.01 4.32
N VAL A 91 -3.14 -4.81 5.22
CA VAL A 91 -3.52 -3.49 5.72
C VAL A 91 -2.90 -3.30 7.10
N TYR A 92 -2.11 -2.25 7.26
CA TYR A 92 -1.59 -1.79 8.53
C TYR A 92 -2.43 -0.61 9.02
N THR A 93 -3.34 -0.89 9.97
CA THR A 93 -4.21 0.12 10.57
C THR A 93 -3.51 0.87 11.69
N ALA A 94 -3.76 2.18 11.79
CA ALA A 94 -3.15 3.08 12.77
C ALA A 94 -1.61 2.88 12.93
N PRO A 95 -0.83 3.10 11.85
CA PRO A 95 0.63 3.02 11.93
C PRO A 95 1.19 3.96 12.99
N THR A 96 2.31 3.59 13.60
CA THR A 96 2.98 4.49 14.55
C THR A 96 3.58 5.69 13.82
N ALA A 97 3.69 6.83 14.51
CA ALA A 97 4.24 8.08 13.94
C ALA A 97 5.62 7.90 13.27
N MET A 98 6.45 7.01 13.81
CA MET A 98 7.81 6.72 13.33
C MET A 98 7.87 5.64 12.24
N THR A 99 6.73 5.10 11.81
CA THR A 99 6.70 4.08 10.76
C THR A 99 7.23 4.69 9.47
N LEU A 100 8.22 4.03 8.87
CA LEU A 100 8.77 4.45 7.59
C LEU A 100 7.90 3.94 6.44
N LEU A 101 7.68 4.83 5.50
CA LEU A 101 6.92 4.57 4.29
C LEU A 101 7.80 3.87 3.24
N VAL A 102 7.19 2.95 2.49
CA VAL A 102 7.83 2.20 1.40
C VAL A 102 7.18 2.61 0.08
N GLU A 103 7.93 2.58 -1.02
CA GLU A 103 7.45 2.97 -2.36
C GLU A 103 6.23 2.17 -2.82
N THR A 104 6.08 0.93 -2.35
CA THR A 104 4.94 0.06 -2.68
C THR A 104 3.72 0.30 -1.78
N ASP A 105 3.78 1.29 -0.88
CA ASP A 105 2.66 1.63 0.00
C ASP A 105 1.58 2.40 -0.74
N GLN A 106 0.35 2.05 -0.41
CA GLN A 106 -0.84 2.83 -0.75
C GLN A 106 -1.52 3.22 0.55
N ILE A 107 -2.19 4.37 0.57
CA ILE A 107 -2.77 4.94 1.78
C ILE A 107 -4.29 4.86 1.66
N LEU A 108 -4.95 4.30 2.67
CA LEU A 108 -6.40 4.38 2.79
C LEU A 108 -6.78 5.70 3.47
N CYS A 109 -7.53 6.53 2.75
CA CYS A 109 -7.97 7.84 3.21
C CYS A 109 -9.50 7.94 3.21
N VAL A 110 -10.08 8.58 4.23
CA VAL A 110 -11.46 9.10 4.15
C VAL A 110 -11.41 10.49 3.60
N CYS A 111 -12.22 10.76 2.56
CA CYS A 111 -12.47 12.12 2.13
C CYS A 111 -13.45 12.78 3.08
N VAL A 112 -13.07 13.95 3.59
CA VAL A 112 -14.02 14.84 4.24
C VAL A 112 -14.67 15.65 3.13
N PRO A 113 -15.99 15.52 2.87
CA PRO A 113 -16.65 16.35 1.87
C PRO A 113 -16.54 17.80 2.32
N THR A 114 -15.88 18.61 1.52
CA THR A 114 -15.94 20.06 1.66
C THR A 114 -17.17 20.52 0.88
N SER A 115 -17.80 21.63 1.26
CA SER A 115 -19.04 22.10 0.62
C SER A 115 -18.89 22.44 -0.89
N ASP A 116 -17.68 22.30 -1.43
CA ASP A 116 -17.27 22.56 -2.82
C ASP A 116 -16.85 21.25 -3.52
N ASP A 117 -17.68 20.20 -3.45
CA ASP A 117 -17.43 18.86 -4.03
C ASP A 117 -17.38 18.81 -5.59
N ALA A 118 -17.09 19.92 -6.27
CA ALA A 118 -17.07 20.02 -7.73
C ALA A 118 -15.66 19.94 -8.38
N GLU A 119 -14.57 20.02 -7.62
CA GLU A 119 -13.21 20.23 -8.20
C GLU A 119 -12.19 19.10 -7.93
N ILE A 120 -12.59 17.95 -7.38
CA ILE A 120 -11.64 16.90 -6.97
C ILE A 120 -11.13 16.04 -8.15
N GLU A 121 -11.73 16.12 -9.34
CA GLU A 121 -11.22 15.40 -10.52
C GLU A 121 -9.97 16.06 -11.17
N ASP A 122 -9.68 17.34 -10.91
CA ASP A 122 -8.59 18.07 -11.59
C ASP A 122 -7.21 18.00 -10.90
N LEU A 123 -7.11 17.43 -9.69
CA LEU A 123 -5.89 17.48 -8.86
C LEU A 123 -4.90 16.32 -9.10
N PHE A 124 -5.25 15.34 -9.93
CA PHE A 124 -4.38 14.20 -10.27
C PHE A 124 -3.74 14.30 -11.65
N GLU A 125 -4.11 15.28 -12.47
CA GLU A 125 -3.62 15.41 -13.85
C GLU A 125 -2.54 16.50 -14.02
N THR A 126 -2.37 17.39 -13.02
CA THR A 126 -1.47 18.55 -13.16
C THR A 126 0.01 18.28 -12.91
N ASP A 127 0.39 17.13 -12.35
CA ASP A 127 1.80 16.81 -12.07
C ASP A 127 2.52 16.11 -13.24
N GLU A 128 1.79 15.66 -14.28
CA GLU A 128 2.40 15.14 -15.52
C GLU A 128 2.71 16.25 -16.54
N ALA A 129 1.95 17.35 -16.52
CA ALA A 129 2.11 18.46 -17.48
C ALA A 129 3.36 19.34 -17.24
N ALA A 130 3.98 19.26 -16.06
CA ALA A 130 5.19 20.04 -15.76
C ALA A 130 6.47 19.43 -16.35
N LEU A 131 6.45 18.15 -16.78
CA LEU A 131 7.64 17.47 -17.31
C LEU A 131 7.81 17.64 -18.84
N ASP A 132 6.75 18.00 -19.57
CA ASP A 132 6.76 18.09 -21.05
C ASP A 132 7.07 19.50 -21.59
N MET A 133 7.30 20.48 -20.70
CA MET A 133 7.68 21.87 -21.05
C MET A 133 9.19 22.15 -20.91
N ALA A 134 10.00 21.13 -20.63
CA ALA A 134 11.46 21.26 -20.42
C ALA A 134 12.32 20.49 -21.43
N ILE A 135 11.82 20.27 -22.66
CA ILE A 135 12.60 19.77 -23.80
C ILE A 135 12.70 20.85 -24.89
#